data_AF-A0A4S4NFW7-F1
#
_entry.id   AF-A0A4S4NFW7-F1
#
_cell.length_a   1.000
_cell.length_b   1.000
_cell.length_c   1.000
_cell.angle_alpha   90.00
_cell.angle_beta   90.00
_cell.angle_gamma   90.00
#
_symmetry.space_group_name_H-M   'P 1'
#
loop_
_entity.id
_entity.type
_entity.pdbx_description
1 polymer ?
#
loop_
_entity_poly.entity_id
_entity_poly.type
_entity_poly.pdbx_seq_one_letter_code
_entity_poly.pdbx_strand_id
1 'polypeptide(L)'
;MQNGRLLAELRKHYAAHLSDYLQWAAEQEYPLAEARLNYRRALIAWYEASKRSDDPYTGDVFTYLTTIAERYFTGQSVRTGEFPLGESPLDYLPKTIKLDEPGRELLKLLNERSDCRELLLLADYHELEPHVIARVLDREDEAEEVAADIASCRRALETDFSGGTLLYTPVITVAGRQDLMETLGREPAPAEEVTAPAPPPPQAVKLSPRQRWKLNAPTPGIVLAGLLTGILLWLAYDTFYAQASPEGLYATYFTPYPNHFATTPPTTAEERDLNQILTYYDRGDYRTAYEELLPTADAYPAAPLYLGVSALALDDPARARQWLARLPVDSPFHDAARWYDALAVLALGNRPQARTQLKRIADDPSHPYRQRAVELLGEL
;
A
#
# COMPACT_ATOMS: atom_id res chain seq x y z
N MET A 1 -15.25 6.95 15.08
CA MET A 1 -15.94 5.78 15.70
C MET A 1 -15.80 4.47 14.90
N GLN A 2 -15.69 4.49 13.57
CA GLN A 2 -15.65 3.25 12.77
C GLN A 2 -14.47 2.33 13.12
N ASN A 3 -13.28 2.88 13.40
CA ASN A 3 -12.08 2.06 13.59
C ASN A 3 -12.00 1.31 14.93
N GLY A 4 -12.56 1.87 16.02
CA GLY A 4 -12.63 1.16 17.31
C GLY A 4 -13.51 -0.10 17.24
N ARG A 5 -14.51 -0.09 16.36
CA ARG A 5 -15.35 -1.26 16.08
C ARG A 5 -14.55 -2.36 15.36
N LEU A 6 -13.68 -2.01 14.41
CA LEU A 6 -12.84 -2.96 13.69
C LEU A 6 -11.90 -3.73 14.64
N LEU A 7 -11.34 -3.06 15.66
CA LEU A 7 -10.49 -3.72 16.66
C LEU A 7 -11.26 -4.75 17.51
N ALA A 8 -12.51 -4.43 17.87
CA ALA A 8 -13.38 -5.39 18.57
C ALA A 8 -13.80 -6.56 17.65
N GLU A 9 -14.11 -6.28 16.38
CA GLU A 9 -14.43 -7.29 15.37
C GLU A 9 -13.24 -8.22 15.13
N LEU A 10 -12.00 -7.71 15.10
CA LEU A 10 -10.79 -8.51 14.95
C LEU A 10 -10.68 -9.65 15.98
N ARG A 11 -10.89 -9.34 17.27
CA ARG A 11 -10.88 -10.35 18.34
C ARG A 11 -12.04 -11.34 18.22
N LYS A 12 -13.22 -10.86 17.82
CA LYS A 12 -14.38 -11.70 17.57
C LYS A 12 -14.12 -12.68 16.43
N HIS A 13 -13.55 -12.21 15.32
CA HIS A 13 -13.20 -13.04 14.17
C HIS A 13 -12.13 -14.07 14.53
N TYR A 14 -11.14 -13.70 15.36
CA TYR A 14 -10.18 -14.67 15.89
C TYR A 14 -10.86 -15.82 16.62
N ALA A 15 -11.76 -15.53 17.56
CA ALA A 15 -12.45 -16.59 18.30
C ALA A 15 -13.41 -17.41 17.40
N ALA A 16 -14.11 -16.74 16.48
CA ALA A 16 -15.15 -17.36 15.67
C ALA A 16 -14.62 -18.27 14.56
N HIS A 17 -13.46 -17.96 13.96
CA HIS A 17 -12.96 -18.68 12.79
C HIS A 17 -11.72 -19.55 13.06
N LEU A 18 -11.15 -19.52 14.28
CA LEU A 18 -9.92 -20.27 14.56
C LEU A 18 -10.09 -21.78 14.39
N SER A 19 -11.20 -22.37 14.86
CA SER A 19 -11.45 -23.82 14.70
C SER A 19 -11.50 -24.21 13.23
N ASP A 20 -12.32 -23.49 12.47
CA ASP A 20 -12.60 -23.78 11.06
C ASP A 20 -11.34 -23.56 10.22
N TYR A 21 -10.55 -22.54 10.57
CA TYR A 21 -9.28 -22.27 9.92
C TYR A 21 -8.25 -23.36 10.21
N LEU A 22 -8.13 -23.83 11.46
CA LEU A 22 -7.20 -24.90 11.80
C LEU A 22 -7.60 -26.23 11.15
N GLN A 23 -8.90 -26.48 11.00
CA GLN A 23 -9.39 -27.61 10.22
C GLN A 23 -9.00 -27.45 8.75
N TRP A 24 -9.29 -26.31 8.13
CA TRP A 24 -8.89 -26.02 6.75
C TRP A 24 -7.37 -26.21 6.55
N ALA A 25 -6.54 -25.67 7.45
CA ALA A 25 -5.10 -25.80 7.36
C ALA A 25 -4.63 -27.27 7.47
N ALA A 26 -5.29 -28.08 8.30
CA ALA A 26 -5.02 -29.51 8.39
C ALA A 26 -5.41 -30.26 7.10
N GLU A 27 -6.52 -29.89 6.46
CA GLU A 27 -6.96 -30.45 5.18
C GLU A 27 -5.99 -30.10 4.03
N GLN A 28 -5.30 -28.96 4.12
CA GLN A 28 -4.24 -28.56 3.19
C GLN A 28 -2.85 -29.10 3.56
N GLU A 29 -2.76 -30.00 4.54
CA GLU A 29 -1.50 -30.57 5.04
C GLU A 29 -0.50 -29.54 5.59
N TYR A 30 -0.97 -28.38 6.04
CA TYR A 30 -0.10 -27.36 6.64
C TYR A 30 0.23 -27.65 8.11
N PRO A 31 1.46 -27.35 8.59
CA PRO A 31 1.82 -27.53 10.00
C PRO A 31 0.95 -26.67 10.93
N LEU A 32 0.26 -27.30 11.90
CA LEU A 32 -0.66 -26.61 12.81
C LEU A 32 -0.02 -25.47 13.63
N ALA A 33 1.26 -25.62 13.98
CA ALA A 33 1.99 -24.58 14.71
C ALA A 33 2.17 -23.30 13.86
N GLU A 34 2.48 -23.48 12.57
CA GLU A 34 2.61 -22.38 11.60
C GLU A 34 1.24 -21.83 11.20
N ALA A 35 0.21 -22.68 11.14
CA ALA A 35 -1.16 -22.28 10.84
C ALA A 35 -1.67 -21.20 11.79
N ARG A 36 -1.44 -21.33 13.10
CA ARG A 36 -1.84 -20.30 14.08
C ARG A 36 -1.14 -18.96 13.84
N LEU A 37 0.14 -18.99 13.48
CA LEU A 37 0.90 -17.78 13.18
C LEU A 37 0.36 -17.10 11.91
N ASN A 38 0.15 -17.88 10.85
CA ASN A 38 -0.38 -17.39 9.57
C ASN A 38 -1.83 -16.91 9.70
N TYR A 39 -2.63 -17.53 10.57
CA TYR A 39 -3.97 -17.08 10.89
C TYR A 39 -3.99 -15.68 11.49
N ARG A 40 -3.12 -15.43 12.48
CA ARG A 40 -2.99 -14.09 13.10
C ARG A 40 -2.55 -13.06 12.08
N ARG A 41 -1.58 -13.40 11.22
CA ARG A 41 -1.15 -12.52 10.12
C ARG A 41 -2.28 -12.22 9.15
N ALA A 42 -3.10 -13.22 8.80
CA ALA A 42 -4.24 -13.06 7.91
C ALA A 42 -5.35 -12.19 8.53
N LEU A 43 -5.56 -12.27 9.84
CA LEU A 43 -6.48 -11.39 10.56
C LEU A 43 -5.99 -9.94 10.62
N ILE A 44 -4.70 -9.73 10.83
CA ILE A 44 -4.08 -8.40 10.75
C ILE A 44 -4.23 -7.84 9.33
N ALA A 45 -4.05 -8.68 8.32
CA ALA A 45 -4.28 -8.32 6.93
C ALA A 45 -5.72 -7.86 6.69
N TRP A 46 -6.70 -8.63 7.18
CA TRP A 46 -8.11 -8.27 7.11
C TRP A 46 -8.37 -6.92 7.79
N TYR A 47 -7.83 -6.72 8.99
CA TYR A 47 -7.96 -5.48 9.75
C TYR A 47 -7.42 -4.27 8.98
N GLU A 48 -6.19 -4.36 8.44
CA GLU A 48 -5.59 -3.28 7.65
C GLU A 48 -6.36 -3.02 6.35
N ALA A 49 -6.89 -4.07 5.71
CA ALA A 49 -7.72 -3.95 4.52
C ALA A 49 -9.06 -3.24 4.81
N SER A 50 -9.70 -3.53 5.94
CA SER A 50 -10.97 -2.92 6.33
C SER A 50 -10.85 -1.46 6.77
N LYS A 51 -9.64 -0.99 7.12
CA LYS A 51 -9.37 0.41 7.46
C LYS A 51 -9.26 1.35 6.26
N ARG A 52 -9.06 0.83 5.05
CA ARG A 52 -8.82 1.67 3.85
C ARG A 52 -10.06 2.53 3.57
N SER A 53 -9.91 3.86 3.58
CA SER A 53 -11.03 4.81 3.40
C SER A 53 -11.68 4.71 2.02
N ASP A 54 -10.88 4.48 1.00
CA ASP A 54 -11.32 4.58 -0.40
C ASP A 54 -11.93 3.28 -0.91
N ASP A 55 -11.58 2.17 -0.26
CA ASP A 55 -11.96 0.82 -0.69
C ASP A 55 -11.84 -0.18 0.49
N PRO A 56 -12.75 -0.11 1.46
CA PRO A 56 -12.72 -1.01 2.61
C PRO A 56 -13.12 -2.43 2.20
N TYR A 57 -12.40 -3.42 2.69
CA TYR A 57 -12.78 -4.82 2.51
C TYR A 57 -14.14 -5.13 3.15
N THR A 58 -15.08 -5.69 2.36
CA THR A 58 -16.46 -6.01 2.78
C THR A 58 -16.90 -7.45 2.47
N GLY A 59 -15.98 -8.30 2.00
CA GLY A 59 -16.27 -9.69 1.64
C GLY A 59 -16.35 -10.66 2.83
N ASP A 60 -16.47 -11.95 2.52
CA ASP A 60 -16.47 -13.02 3.51
C ASP A 60 -15.10 -13.18 4.21
N VAL A 61 -15.09 -12.94 5.53
CA VAL A 61 -13.86 -12.91 6.33
C VAL A 61 -13.14 -14.26 6.30
N PHE A 62 -13.85 -15.39 6.36
CA PHE A 62 -13.21 -16.70 6.34
C PHE A 62 -12.48 -16.95 5.03
N THR A 63 -13.12 -16.62 3.91
CA THR A 63 -12.54 -16.68 2.56
C THR A 63 -11.31 -15.78 2.45
N TYR A 64 -11.35 -14.57 3.00
CA TYR A 64 -10.16 -13.71 3.09
C TYR A 64 -9.04 -14.41 3.83
N LEU A 65 -9.33 -14.93 5.03
CA LEU A 65 -8.34 -15.53 5.92
C LEU A 65 -7.62 -16.72 5.28
N THR A 66 -8.35 -17.65 4.67
CA THR A 66 -7.77 -18.82 4.01
C THR A 66 -6.93 -18.41 2.80
N THR A 67 -7.40 -17.45 2.00
CA THR A 67 -6.67 -17.00 0.80
C THR A 67 -5.37 -16.29 1.16
N ILE A 68 -5.38 -15.40 2.15
CA ILE A 68 -4.16 -14.73 2.62
C ILE A 68 -3.20 -15.71 3.30
N ALA A 69 -3.72 -16.66 4.07
CA ALA A 69 -2.91 -17.69 4.70
C ALA A 69 -2.18 -18.58 3.69
N GLU A 70 -2.86 -19.00 2.61
CA GLU A 70 -2.24 -19.78 1.53
C GLU A 70 -1.03 -19.04 0.94
N ARG A 71 -1.11 -17.72 0.78
CA ARG A 71 0.04 -16.90 0.37
C ARG A 71 1.18 -16.97 1.39
N TYR A 72 0.89 -16.91 2.69
CA TYR A 72 1.94 -17.02 3.71
C TYR A 72 2.60 -18.40 3.74
N PHE A 73 1.87 -19.46 3.45
CA PHE A 73 2.42 -20.82 3.39
C PHE A 73 3.26 -21.08 2.15
N THR A 74 2.78 -20.64 0.99
CA THR A 74 3.40 -20.98 -0.30
C THR A 74 4.48 -19.98 -0.72
N GLY A 75 4.43 -18.74 -0.20
CA GLY A 75 5.29 -17.65 -0.65
C GLY A 75 5.09 -17.24 -2.11
N GLN A 76 4.11 -17.84 -2.81
CA GLN A 76 3.81 -17.57 -4.21
C GLN A 76 2.71 -16.51 -4.33
N SER A 77 2.69 -15.79 -5.46
CA SER A 77 1.53 -14.98 -5.82
C SER A 77 0.33 -15.89 -5.99
N VAL A 78 -0.76 -15.62 -5.26
CA VAL A 78 -2.03 -16.35 -5.42
C VAL A 78 -2.40 -16.32 -6.90
N ARG A 79 -2.69 -17.50 -7.47
CA ARG A 79 -2.98 -17.64 -8.91
C ARG A 79 -4.08 -16.65 -9.27
N THR A 80 -3.77 -15.73 -10.17
CA THR A 80 -4.58 -14.56 -10.58
C THR A 80 -5.93 -14.90 -11.26
N GLY A 81 -6.37 -16.16 -11.22
CA GLY A 81 -7.63 -16.60 -11.81
C GLY A 81 -8.79 -16.76 -10.82
N GLU A 82 -8.54 -16.81 -9.51
CA GLU A 82 -9.59 -17.13 -8.51
C GLU A 82 -9.34 -16.40 -7.20
N PHE A 83 -9.17 -15.09 -7.22
CA PHE A 83 -9.26 -14.34 -5.98
C PHE A 83 -10.69 -13.81 -5.80
N PRO A 84 -11.43 -14.26 -4.79
CA PRO A 84 -12.84 -13.88 -4.58
C PRO A 84 -13.02 -12.42 -4.11
N LEU A 85 -11.99 -11.58 -4.20
CA LEU A 85 -11.93 -10.23 -3.61
C LEU A 85 -11.80 -9.08 -4.63
N GLY A 86 -12.20 -9.29 -5.90
CA GLY A 86 -12.18 -8.25 -6.93
C GLY A 86 -10.91 -8.26 -7.81
N GLU A 87 -10.66 -7.18 -8.55
CA GLU A 87 -9.62 -7.12 -9.59
C GLU A 87 -8.18 -7.06 -9.03
N SER A 88 -7.98 -6.59 -7.79
CA SER A 88 -6.66 -6.43 -7.18
C SER A 88 -6.59 -6.89 -5.71
N PRO A 89 -6.89 -8.16 -5.43
CA PRO A 89 -6.86 -8.74 -4.08
C PRO A 89 -5.53 -8.59 -3.34
N LEU A 90 -4.43 -8.52 -4.10
CA LEU A 90 -3.10 -8.36 -3.55
C LEU A 90 -2.89 -6.96 -2.97
N ASP A 91 -3.70 -5.98 -3.35
CA ASP A 91 -3.65 -4.62 -2.81
C ASP A 91 -4.06 -4.58 -1.34
N TYR A 92 -4.83 -5.58 -0.88
CA TYR A 92 -5.26 -5.69 0.51
C TYR A 92 -4.28 -6.49 1.38
N LEU A 93 -3.16 -6.94 0.83
CA LEU A 93 -2.14 -7.62 1.62
C LEU A 93 -1.26 -6.61 2.37
N PRO A 94 -0.99 -6.84 3.66
CA PRO A 94 0.02 -6.12 4.40
C PRO A 94 1.36 -6.18 3.67
N LYS A 95 1.81 -5.03 3.16
CA LYS A 95 3.15 -4.92 2.58
C LYS A 95 4.17 -5.26 3.65
N THR A 96 5.16 -6.09 3.32
CA THR A 96 6.27 -6.34 4.23
C THR A 96 7.00 -5.03 4.47
N ILE A 97 7.21 -4.67 5.74
CA ILE A 97 7.96 -3.48 6.12
C ILE A 97 9.27 -3.97 6.71
N LYS A 98 10.37 -3.77 5.98
CA LYS A 98 11.73 -4.00 6.47
C LYS A 98 12.23 -2.66 7.02
N LEU A 99 12.42 -2.59 8.34
CA LEU A 99 13.05 -1.42 8.97
C LEU A 99 14.57 -1.52 8.79
N ASP A 100 15.17 -0.45 8.27
CA ASP A 100 16.61 -0.24 8.28
C ASP A 100 17.11 0.01 9.72
N GLU A 101 18.42 0.19 9.91
CA GLU A 101 18.98 0.36 11.25
C GLU A 101 18.39 1.58 11.99
N PRO A 102 18.28 2.78 11.37
CA PRO A 102 17.59 3.91 11.99
C PRO A 102 16.12 3.60 12.37
N GLY A 103 15.37 2.92 11.50
CA GLY A 103 14.00 2.51 11.80
C GLY A 103 13.91 1.51 12.96
N ARG A 104 14.86 0.58 13.08
CA ARG A 104 14.93 -0.35 14.22
C ARG A 104 15.23 0.36 15.54
N GLU A 105 16.15 1.33 15.52
CA GLU A 105 16.43 2.14 16.72
C GLU A 105 15.24 3.01 17.11
N LEU A 106 14.53 3.60 16.14
CA LEU A 106 13.31 4.35 16.42
C LEU A 106 12.19 3.45 16.98
N LEU A 107 12.02 2.24 16.45
CA LEU A 107 11.09 1.25 17.00
C LEU A 107 11.45 0.87 18.43
N LYS A 108 12.74 0.69 18.74
CA LYS A 108 13.22 0.43 20.09
C LYS A 108 12.90 1.59 21.03
N LEU A 109 13.16 2.83 20.61
CA LEU A 109 12.82 4.04 21.37
C LEU A 109 11.32 4.14 21.65
N LEU A 110 10.47 3.83 20.66
CA LEU A 110 9.02 3.75 20.83
C LEU A 110 8.64 2.69 21.88
N ASN A 111 9.23 1.50 21.80
CA ASN A 111 8.95 0.41 22.74
C ASN A 111 9.41 0.70 24.18
N GLU A 112 10.45 1.51 24.37
CA GLU A 112 10.90 1.97 25.69
C GLU A 112 9.96 3.00 26.34
N ARG A 113 9.06 3.61 25.56
CA ARG A 113 8.09 4.61 26.00
C ARG A 113 6.66 4.06 25.94
N SER A 114 6.31 3.17 26.87
CA SER A 114 5.01 2.49 26.90
C SER A 114 3.81 3.42 26.71
N ASP A 115 3.81 4.54 27.43
CA ASP A 115 2.66 5.46 27.46
C ASP A 115 2.50 6.17 26.11
N CYS A 116 3.60 6.60 25.51
CA CYS A 116 3.58 7.14 24.15
C CYS A 116 3.25 6.07 23.11
N ARG A 117 3.76 4.84 23.28
CA ARG A 117 3.46 3.74 22.36
C ARG A 117 1.96 3.47 22.31
N GLU A 118 1.30 3.33 23.46
CA GLU A 118 -0.13 3.09 23.51
C GLU A 118 -0.93 4.21 22.82
N LEU A 119 -0.64 5.48 23.15
CA LEU A 119 -1.32 6.62 22.54
C LEU A 119 -1.13 6.69 21.02
N LEU A 120 0.09 6.49 20.54
CA LEU A 120 0.40 6.57 19.11
C LEU A 120 -0.13 5.36 18.34
N LEU A 121 -0.19 4.18 18.95
CA LEU A 121 -0.86 3.03 18.32
C LEU A 121 -2.36 3.29 18.19
N LEU A 122 -3.03 3.78 19.24
CA LEU A 122 -4.45 4.11 19.17
C LEU A 122 -4.74 5.22 18.15
N ALA A 123 -3.93 6.28 18.14
CA ALA A 123 -4.14 7.44 17.27
C ALA A 123 -3.74 7.17 15.81
N ASP A 124 -2.53 6.65 15.57
CA ASP A 124 -1.93 6.66 14.23
C ASP A 124 -1.97 5.28 13.56
N TYR A 125 -1.95 4.18 14.33
CA TYR A 125 -2.14 2.84 13.75
C TYR A 125 -3.60 2.41 13.71
N HIS A 126 -4.37 2.66 14.77
CA HIS A 126 -5.80 2.35 14.84
C HIS A 126 -6.70 3.50 14.37
N GLU A 127 -6.13 4.68 14.06
CA GLU A 127 -6.87 5.83 13.52
C GLU A 127 -8.08 6.19 14.40
N LEU A 128 -7.88 6.20 15.73
CA LEU A 128 -8.89 6.64 16.68
C LEU A 128 -8.77 8.14 16.94
N GLU A 129 -9.94 8.78 17.02
CA GLU A 129 -10.02 10.19 17.40
C GLU A 129 -9.65 10.39 18.88
N PRO A 130 -9.02 11.50 19.28
CA PRO A 130 -8.58 11.73 20.66
C PRO A 130 -9.68 11.54 21.72
N HIS A 131 -10.91 11.97 21.45
CA HIS A 131 -12.04 11.77 22.38
C HIS A 131 -12.45 10.29 22.55
N VAL A 132 -12.22 9.46 21.52
CA VAL A 132 -12.44 8.01 21.61
C VAL A 132 -11.31 7.38 22.42
N ILE A 133 -10.07 7.80 22.19
CA ILE A 133 -8.89 7.36 22.96
C ILE A 133 -9.08 7.71 24.43
N ALA A 134 -9.47 8.94 24.73
CA ALA A 134 -9.79 9.42 26.08
C ALA A 134 -10.80 8.49 26.79
N ARG A 135 -11.88 8.09 26.10
CA ARG A 135 -12.82 7.11 26.65
C ARG A 135 -12.22 5.74 26.89
N VAL A 136 -11.42 5.22 25.95
CA VAL A 136 -10.78 3.90 26.08
C VAL A 136 -9.82 3.87 27.27
N LEU A 137 -9.21 5.01 27.59
CA LEU A 137 -8.28 5.17 28.71
C LEU A 137 -8.96 5.62 30.02
N ASP A 138 -10.30 5.64 30.09
CA ASP A 138 -11.08 6.15 31.24
C ASP A 138 -10.74 7.61 31.62
N ARG A 139 -10.37 8.43 30.62
CA ARG A 139 -10.01 9.86 30.69
C ARG A 139 -11.00 10.75 29.92
N GLU A 140 -12.31 10.43 29.93
CA GLU A 140 -13.31 11.07 29.04
C GLU A 140 -13.33 12.60 29.11
N ASP A 141 -13.12 13.17 30.30
CA ASP A 141 -13.13 14.62 30.53
C ASP A 141 -11.81 15.33 30.10
N GLU A 142 -10.79 14.57 29.68
CA GLU A 142 -9.43 15.04 29.36
C GLU A 142 -9.09 14.91 27.86
N ALA A 143 -10.09 14.88 26.97
CA ALA A 143 -9.86 14.66 25.54
C ALA A 143 -8.88 15.65 24.88
N GLU A 144 -8.86 16.91 25.35
CA GLU A 144 -7.89 17.93 24.89
C GLU A 144 -6.46 17.63 25.38
N GLU A 145 -6.31 17.13 26.60
CA GLU A 145 -5.02 16.74 27.16
C GLU A 145 -4.48 15.49 26.47
N VAL A 146 -5.34 14.49 26.22
CA VAL A 146 -4.99 13.31 25.40
C VAL A 146 -4.52 13.71 24.00
N ALA A 147 -5.17 14.68 23.36
CA ALA A 147 -4.74 15.19 22.07
C ALA A 147 -3.35 15.88 22.16
N ALA A 148 -3.10 16.62 23.23
CA ALA A 148 -1.80 17.25 23.48
C ALA A 148 -0.70 16.21 23.76
N ASP A 149 -1.01 15.15 24.51
CA ASP A 149 -0.12 14.02 24.79
C ASP A 149 0.28 13.30 23.49
N ILE A 150 -0.70 12.99 22.63
CA ILE A 150 -0.46 12.38 21.30
C ILE A 150 0.48 13.26 20.48
N ALA A 151 0.20 14.58 20.40
CA ALA A 151 1.03 15.52 19.65
C ALA A 151 2.46 15.63 20.23
N SER A 152 2.60 15.57 21.55
CA SER A 152 3.89 15.56 22.25
C SER A 152 4.69 14.30 21.94
N CYS A 153 4.07 13.13 22.05
CA CYS A 153 4.67 11.84 21.72
C CYS A 153 5.09 11.75 20.25
N ARG A 154 4.26 12.24 19.32
CA ARG A 154 4.58 12.26 17.89
C ARG A 154 5.80 13.13 17.61
N ARG A 155 5.85 14.35 18.18
CA ARG A 155 6.99 15.26 18.04
C ARG A 155 8.31 14.64 18.51
N ALA A 156 8.27 13.90 19.62
CA ALA A 156 9.45 13.22 20.16
C ALA A 156 10.02 12.13 19.23
N LEU A 157 9.23 11.59 18.31
CA LEU A 157 9.67 10.57 17.36
C LEU A 157 9.93 11.13 15.97
N GLU A 158 9.19 12.13 15.53
CA GLU A 158 9.37 12.74 14.21
C GLU A 158 10.50 13.77 14.15
N THR A 159 10.62 14.59 15.21
CA THR A 159 11.50 15.77 15.21
C THR A 159 12.79 15.52 15.98
N ASP A 160 12.71 14.86 17.15
CA ASP A 160 13.87 14.69 18.02
C ASP A 160 14.77 13.53 17.58
N PHE A 161 14.23 12.59 16.80
CA PHE A 161 14.99 11.51 16.19
C PHE A 161 15.46 11.90 14.77
N SER A 162 16.75 11.70 14.48
CA SER A 162 17.30 12.00 13.16
C SER A 162 16.65 11.16 12.07
N GLY A 163 15.98 11.80 11.11
CA GLY A 163 15.21 11.12 10.07
C GLY A 163 13.84 10.60 10.53
N GLY A 164 13.41 10.95 11.74
CA GLY A 164 12.17 10.50 12.37
C GLY A 164 10.94 10.67 11.50
N THR A 165 10.75 11.84 10.87
CA THR A 165 9.62 12.11 9.97
C THR A 165 9.42 11.06 8.88
N LEU A 166 10.51 10.54 8.28
CA LEU A 166 10.43 9.55 7.20
C LEU A 166 10.22 8.13 7.75
N LEU A 167 10.75 7.87 8.94
CA LEU A 167 10.74 6.54 9.58
C LEU A 167 9.48 6.29 10.40
N TYR A 168 8.76 7.35 10.79
CA TYR A 168 7.62 7.28 11.70
C TYR A 168 6.53 6.32 11.22
N THR A 169 6.05 6.50 9.99
CA THR A 169 4.95 5.68 9.46
C THR A 169 5.33 4.19 9.36
N PRO A 170 6.50 3.80 8.79
CA PRO A 170 6.96 2.42 8.83
C PRO A 170 7.07 1.84 10.25
N VAL A 171 7.60 2.62 11.20
CA VAL A 171 7.79 2.19 12.59
C VAL A 171 6.46 1.97 13.31
N ILE A 172 5.53 2.92 13.22
CA ILE A 172 4.18 2.80 13.80
C ILE A 172 3.44 1.60 13.21
N THR A 173 3.58 1.36 11.90
CA THR A 173 2.95 0.20 11.26
C THR A 173 3.51 -1.12 11.78
N VAL A 174 4.84 -1.23 11.91
CA VAL A 174 5.47 -2.44 12.48
C VAL A 174 5.07 -2.63 13.95
N ALA A 175 5.11 -1.57 14.75
CA ALA A 175 4.72 -1.61 16.17
C ALA A 175 3.25 -2.03 16.35
N GLY A 176 2.35 -1.51 15.52
CA GLY A 176 0.93 -1.86 15.55
C GLY A 176 0.65 -3.30 15.16
N ARG A 177 1.35 -3.81 14.14
CA ARG A 177 1.28 -5.24 13.79
C ARG A 177 1.80 -6.14 14.91
N GLN A 178 2.89 -5.75 15.58
CA GLN A 178 3.42 -6.47 16.75
C GLN A 178 2.40 -6.49 17.90
N ASP A 179 1.75 -5.35 18.14
CA ASP A 179 0.74 -5.22 19.19
C ASP A 179 -0.51 -6.07 18.93
N LEU A 180 -1.00 -6.07 17.68
CA LEU A 180 -2.09 -6.95 17.26
C LEU A 180 -1.70 -8.43 17.37
N MET A 181 -0.48 -8.79 16.97
CA MET A 181 0.03 -10.16 17.11
C MET A 181 0.04 -10.62 18.57
N GLU A 182 0.46 -9.76 19.49
CA GLU A 182 0.44 -10.03 20.93
C GLU A 182 -1.01 -10.14 21.44
N THR A 183 -1.87 -9.21 21.06
CA THR A 183 -3.29 -9.17 21.44
C THR A 183 -4.04 -10.43 20.99
N LEU A 184 -3.81 -10.89 19.76
CA LEU A 184 -4.35 -12.16 19.24
C LEU A 184 -3.64 -13.40 19.83
N GLY A 185 -2.46 -13.19 20.43
CA GLY A 185 -1.69 -14.20 21.14
C GLY A 185 -2.22 -14.52 22.53
N ARG A 186 -2.81 -13.52 23.19
CA ARG A 186 -3.47 -13.68 24.49
C ARG A 186 -4.72 -14.53 24.28
N GLU A 187 -4.68 -15.76 24.80
CA GLU A 187 -5.79 -16.71 24.72
C GLU A 187 -7.06 -16.00 25.22
N PRO A 188 -8.18 -16.02 24.46
CA PRO A 188 -9.41 -15.44 24.96
C PRO A 188 -9.74 -16.20 26.25
N ALA A 189 -9.90 -15.47 27.36
CA ALA A 189 -10.44 -16.06 28.58
C ALA A 189 -11.67 -16.89 28.15
N PRO A 190 -11.79 -18.17 28.58
CA PRO A 190 -12.92 -19.00 28.21
C PRO A 190 -14.16 -18.16 28.46
N ALA A 191 -14.95 -17.94 27.40
CA ALA A 191 -16.11 -17.08 27.49
C ALA A 191 -16.91 -17.60 28.68
N GLU A 192 -16.95 -16.82 29.77
CA GLU A 192 -17.88 -17.10 30.84
C GLU A 192 -19.22 -17.20 30.13
N GLU A 193 -19.88 -18.35 30.25
CA GLU A 193 -21.25 -18.54 29.83
C GLU A 193 -22.08 -17.51 30.60
N VAL A 194 -22.17 -16.30 30.06
CA VAL A 194 -23.18 -15.35 30.45
C VAL A 194 -24.46 -16.01 29.99
N THR A 195 -25.06 -16.76 30.90
CA THR A 195 -26.42 -17.29 30.78
C THR A 195 -27.32 -16.09 30.56
N ALA A 196 -27.48 -15.70 29.30
CA ALA A 196 -28.40 -14.66 28.91
C ALA A 196 -29.78 -15.13 29.38
N PRO A 197 -30.52 -14.33 30.17
CA PRO A 197 -31.87 -14.67 30.54
C PRO A 197 -32.68 -14.89 29.25
N ALA A 198 -33.48 -15.96 29.24
CA ALA A 198 -34.27 -16.38 28.09
C ALA A 198 -34.98 -15.17 27.46
N PRO A 199 -34.90 -14.99 26.12
CA PRO A 199 -35.56 -13.89 25.46
C PRO A 199 -37.06 -13.94 25.77
N PRO A 200 -37.69 -12.82 26.15
CA PRO A 200 -39.12 -12.77 26.35
C PRO A 200 -39.85 -13.17 25.05
N PRO A 201 -41.04 -13.79 25.15
CA PRO A 201 -41.77 -14.24 23.98
C PRO A 201 -41.99 -13.08 22.99
N PRO A 202 -41.88 -13.34 21.67
CA PRO A 202 -41.94 -12.29 20.66
C PRO A 202 -43.27 -11.56 20.75
N GLN A 203 -43.22 -10.27 21.10
CA GLN A 203 -44.37 -9.39 20.96
C GLN A 203 -44.61 -9.15 19.48
N ALA A 204 -45.85 -9.33 19.04
CA ALA A 204 -46.28 -9.09 17.67
C ALA A 204 -46.12 -7.61 17.32
N VAL A 205 -44.97 -7.26 16.73
CA VAL A 205 -44.72 -5.94 16.17
C VAL A 205 -45.64 -5.76 14.97
N LYS A 206 -46.63 -4.88 15.12
CA LYS A 206 -47.46 -4.40 14.00
C LYS A 206 -46.55 -3.57 13.09
N LEU A 207 -46.16 -4.14 11.96
CA LEU A 207 -45.48 -3.41 10.88
C LEU A 207 -46.38 -2.26 10.42
N SER A 208 -45.90 -1.03 10.56
CA SER A 208 -46.54 0.13 9.96
C SER A 208 -46.47 0.03 8.43
N PRO A 209 -47.50 0.46 7.70
CA PRO A 209 -47.51 0.35 6.24
C PRO A 209 -46.39 1.21 5.63
N ARG A 210 -45.58 0.59 4.77
CA ARG A 210 -44.54 1.24 3.96
C ARG A 210 -45.13 2.44 3.20
N GLN A 211 -44.71 3.63 3.61
CA GLN A 211 -45.05 4.88 2.93
C GLN A 211 -44.32 4.93 1.59
N ARG A 212 -45.04 4.61 0.51
CA ARG A 212 -44.56 4.74 -0.87
C ARG A 212 -44.23 6.20 -1.15
N TRP A 213 -42.95 6.52 -1.26
CA TRP A 213 -42.49 7.82 -1.75
C TRP A 213 -42.95 8.02 -3.19
N LYS A 214 -43.85 8.98 -3.37
CA LYS A 214 -44.24 9.46 -4.69
C LYS A 214 -43.15 10.42 -5.16
N LEU A 215 -42.36 10.00 -6.15
CA LEU A 215 -41.45 10.87 -6.86
C LEU A 215 -42.29 11.93 -7.60
N ASN A 216 -42.32 13.13 -7.05
CA ASN A 216 -42.88 14.29 -7.74
C ASN A 216 -41.95 14.68 -8.89
N ALA A 217 -42.52 15.26 -9.95
CA ALA A 217 -41.75 15.76 -11.10
C ALA A 217 -40.64 16.72 -10.63
N PRO A 218 -39.45 16.67 -11.25
CA PRO A 218 -38.32 17.49 -10.85
C PRO A 218 -38.69 18.97 -10.96
N THR A 219 -38.48 19.71 -9.88
CA THR A 219 -38.62 21.17 -9.89
C THR A 219 -37.54 21.77 -10.80
N PRO A 220 -37.79 22.95 -11.40
CA PRO A 220 -36.84 23.61 -12.30
C PRO A 220 -35.44 23.83 -11.67
N GLY A 221 -35.35 23.92 -10.34
CA GLY A 221 -34.07 24.01 -9.63
C GLY A 221 -33.19 22.76 -9.74
N ILE A 222 -33.77 21.55 -9.79
CA ILE A 222 -33.02 20.30 -9.93
C ILE A 222 -32.43 20.18 -11.34
N VAL A 223 -33.17 20.62 -12.35
CA VAL A 223 -32.71 20.64 -13.74
C VAL A 223 -31.53 21.60 -13.90
N LEU A 224 -31.61 22.79 -13.29
CA LEU A 224 -30.52 23.77 -13.32
C LEU A 224 -29.26 23.27 -12.60
N ALA A 225 -29.43 22.64 -11.43
CA ALA A 225 -28.32 22.05 -10.68
C ALA A 225 -27.61 20.95 -11.48
N GLY A 226 -28.36 20.03 -12.11
CA GLY A 226 -27.77 18.98 -12.95
C GLY A 226 -26.99 19.54 -14.15
N LEU A 227 -27.49 20.61 -14.77
CA LEU A 227 -26.81 21.29 -15.87
C LEU A 227 -25.50 21.95 -15.41
N LEU A 228 -25.50 22.62 -14.27
CA LEU A 228 -24.30 23.23 -13.69
C LEU A 228 -23.27 22.18 -13.28
N THR A 229 -23.69 21.07 -12.69
CA THR A 229 -22.79 19.95 -12.36
C THR A 229 -22.18 19.34 -13.61
N GLY A 230 -22.95 19.15 -14.68
CA GLY A 230 -22.43 18.67 -15.96
C GLY A 230 -21.38 19.60 -16.58
N ILE A 231 -21.62 20.92 -16.53
CA ILE A 231 -20.65 21.93 -17.01
C ILE A 231 -19.39 21.93 -16.15
N LEU A 232 -19.52 21.83 -14.83
CA LEU A 232 -18.38 21.76 -13.90
C LEU A 232 -17.54 20.50 -14.11
N LEU A 233 -18.17 19.35 -14.32
CA LEU A 233 -17.47 18.10 -14.62
C LEU A 233 -16.76 18.15 -15.98
N TRP A 234 -17.39 18.75 -16.99
CA TRP A 234 -16.75 18.96 -18.29
C TRP A 234 -15.56 19.91 -18.22
N LEU A 235 -15.69 21.03 -17.49
CA LEU A 235 -14.58 21.95 -17.25
C LEU A 235 -13.46 21.28 -16.43
N ALA A 236 -13.78 20.50 -15.41
CA ALA A 236 -12.78 19.76 -14.65
C ALA A 236 -12.03 18.74 -15.53
N TYR A 237 -12.75 18.05 -16.41
CA TYR A 237 -12.14 17.15 -17.39
C TYR A 237 -11.24 17.90 -18.38
N ASP A 238 -11.70 19.02 -18.95
CA ASP A 238 -10.91 19.75 -19.95
C ASP A 238 -9.68 20.44 -19.35
N THR A 239 -9.83 21.00 -18.13
CA THR A 239 -8.77 21.78 -17.46
C THR A 239 -7.73 20.90 -16.77
N PHE A 240 -8.13 19.74 -16.22
CA PHE A 240 -7.22 18.88 -15.45
C PHE A 240 -6.84 17.57 -16.17
N TYR A 241 -7.65 17.08 -17.11
CA TYR A 241 -7.40 15.81 -17.81
C TYR A 241 -7.07 15.95 -19.30
N ALA A 242 -7.67 16.91 -20.02
CA ALA A 242 -7.51 17.02 -21.48
C ALA A 242 -6.27 17.83 -21.92
N GLN A 243 -5.80 18.78 -21.11
CA GLN A 243 -4.49 19.40 -21.34
C GLN A 243 -3.39 18.46 -20.90
N ALA A 244 -2.98 17.55 -21.81
CA ALA A 244 -1.78 16.71 -21.77
C ALA A 244 -0.83 17.05 -20.62
N SER A 245 -1.17 16.59 -19.41
CA SER A 245 -0.38 16.93 -18.25
C SER A 245 0.98 16.26 -18.43
N PRO A 246 2.08 16.84 -17.94
CA PRO A 246 3.39 16.18 -18.03
C PRO A 246 3.34 14.73 -17.52
N GLU A 247 2.46 14.43 -16.54
CA GLU A 247 2.23 13.07 -16.06
C GLU A 247 1.55 12.17 -17.11
N GLY A 248 0.54 12.67 -17.84
CA GLY A 248 -0.18 11.90 -18.87
C GLY A 248 0.66 11.56 -20.11
N LEU A 249 1.50 12.50 -20.57
CA LEU A 249 2.42 12.25 -21.69
C LEU A 249 3.53 11.27 -21.29
N TYR A 250 4.09 11.42 -20.09
CA TYR A 250 5.03 10.45 -19.55
C TYR A 250 4.44 9.05 -19.51
N ALA A 251 3.24 8.88 -18.94
CA ALA A 251 2.59 7.58 -18.79
C ALA A 251 2.37 6.87 -20.13
N THR A 252 2.11 7.63 -21.20
CA THR A 252 1.91 7.10 -22.55
C THR A 252 3.19 6.53 -23.17
N TYR A 253 4.34 7.17 -22.90
CA TYR A 253 5.63 6.80 -23.50
C TYR A 253 6.50 5.93 -22.59
N PHE A 254 6.14 5.80 -21.32
CA PHE A 254 6.82 4.93 -20.38
C PHE A 254 6.53 3.46 -20.71
N THR A 255 7.60 2.73 -21.03
CA THR A 255 7.57 1.27 -21.10
C THR A 255 8.74 0.76 -20.28
N PRO A 256 8.55 -0.17 -19.34
CA PRO A 256 9.62 -0.79 -18.57
C PRO A 256 10.73 -1.34 -19.48
N TYR A 257 11.98 -1.24 -19.03
CA TYR A 257 13.12 -1.73 -19.78
C TYR A 257 13.13 -3.26 -19.71
N PRO A 258 13.22 -3.99 -20.84
CA PRO A 258 13.15 -5.44 -20.81
C PRO A 258 14.27 -6.05 -19.94
N ASN A 259 13.98 -7.16 -19.28
CA ASN A 259 15.02 -7.97 -18.66
C ASN A 259 15.98 -8.50 -19.74
N HIS A 260 17.24 -8.06 -19.69
CA HIS A 260 18.24 -8.43 -20.69
C HIS A 260 18.57 -9.93 -20.67
N PHE A 261 18.28 -10.62 -19.56
CA PHE A 261 18.43 -12.06 -19.45
C PHE A 261 17.34 -12.85 -20.18
N ALA A 262 16.27 -12.21 -20.66
CA ALA A 262 15.23 -12.85 -21.45
C ALA A 262 15.78 -13.37 -22.80
N THR A 263 16.76 -12.67 -23.38
CA THR A 263 17.40 -13.05 -24.65
C THR A 263 18.80 -13.62 -24.47
N THR A 264 19.49 -13.25 -23.39
CA THR A 264 20.88 -13.63 -23.15
C THR A 264 20.98 -14.29 -21.77
N PRO A 265 21.00 -15.63 -21.68
CA PRO A 265 21.02 -16.31 -20.39
C PRO A 265 22.20 -15.87 -19.50
N PRO A 266 22.01 -15.76 -18.17
CA PRO A 266 23.07 -15.37 -17.26
C PRO A 266 24.19 -16.42 -17.25
N THR A 267 25.44 -15.94 -17.28
CA THR A 267 26.65 -16.77 -17.38
C THR A 267 27.46 -16.83 -16.09
N THR A 268 27.40 -15.78 -15.27
CA THR A 268 28.12 -15.71 -13.98
C THR A 268 27.21 -16.02 -12.78
N ALA A 269 27.76 -16.06 -11.57
CA ALA A 269 26.95 -16.22 -10.36
C ALA A 269 26.18 -14.93 -10.04
N GLU A 270 26.85 -13.79 -10.24
CA GLU A 270 26.33 -12.44 -10.09
C GLU A 270 25.16 -12.18 -11.05
N GLU A 271 25.31 -12.56 -12.31
CA GLU A 271 24.24 -12.45 -13.31
C GLU A 271 23.04 -13.34 -12.98
N ARG A 272 23.28 -14.53 -12.41
CA ARG A 272 22.18 -15.41 -11.98
C ARG A 272 21.42 -14.82 -10.79
N ASP A 273 22.11 -14.21 -9.84
CA ASP A 273 21.48 -13.52 -8.70
C ASP A 273 20.68 -12.31 -9.18
N LEU A 274 21.26 -11.46 -10.03
CA LEU A 274 20.54 -10.35 -10.65
C LEU A 274 19.30 -10.85 -11.42
N ASN A 275 19.42 -11.91 -12.21
CA ASN A 275 18.28 -12.47 -12.94
C ASN A 275 17.17 -12.94 -12.01
N GLN A 276 17.52 -13.53 -10.86
CA GLN A 276 16.55 -13.91 -9.84
C GLN A 276 15.79 -12.68 -9.32
N ILE A 277 16.49 -11.59 -9.01
CA ILE A 277 15.85 -10.33 -8.59
C ILE A 277 14.95 -9.77 -9.71
N LEU A 278 15.41 -9.81 -10.96
CA LEU A 278 14.66 -9.32 -12.12
C LEU A 278 13.40 -10.15 -12.45
N THR A 279 13.23 -11.35 -11.88
CA THR A 279 11.93 -12.03 -12.00
C THR A 279 10.78 -11.29 -11.32
N TYR A 280 11.04 -10.48 -10.29
CA TYR A 280 10.03 -9.58 -9.73
C TYR A 280 9.71 -8.44 -10.69
N TYR A 281 10.76 -7.90 -11.34
CA TYR A 281 10.64 -6.83 -12.33
C TYR A 281 9.78 -7.26 -13.52
N ASP A 282 10.02 -8.46 -14.07
CA ASP A 282 9.27 -9.01 -15.21
C ASP A 282 7.78 -9.24 -14.91
N ARG A 283 7.43 -9.42 -13.63
CA ARG A 283 6.03 -9.57 -13.18
C ARG A 283 5.34 -8.24 -12.89
N GLY A 284 6.04 -7.12 -13.06
CA GLY A 284 5.54 -5.79 -12.72
C GLY A 284 5.58 -5.46 -11.23
N ASP A 285 6.21 -6.31 -10.40
CA ASP A 285 6.44 -6.00 -8.98
C ASP A 285 7.70 -5.14 -8.83
N TYR A 286 7.60 -3.91 -9.34
CA TYR A 286 8.71 -2.95 -9.33
C TYR A 286 9.15 -2.57 -7.93
N ARG A 287 8.27 -2.66 -6.93
CA ARG A 287 8.61 -2.37 -5.53
C ARG A 287 9.54 -3.43 -4.97
N THR A 288 9.17 -4.71 -5.11
CA THR A 288 10.02 -5.81 -4.64
C THR A 288 11.32 -5.86 -5.43
N ALA A 289 11.26 -5.69 -6.75
CA ALA A 289 12.45 -5.60 -7.59
C ALA A 289 13.38 -4.48 -7.11
N TYR A 290 12.83 -3.30 -6.82
CA TYR A 290 13.59 -2.16 -6.31
C TYR A 290 14.22 -2.44 -4.94
N GLU A 291 13.46 -3.00 -3.99
CA GLU A 291 13.94 -3.29 -2.63
C GLU A 291 15.03 -4.36 -2.58
N GLU A 292 14.91 -5.42 -3.39
CA GLU A 292 15.90 -6.50 -3.45
C GLU A 292 17.15 -6.09 -4.24
N LEU A 293 17.02 -5.19 -5.22
CA LEU A 293 18.14 -4.68 -6.01
C LEU A 293 18.92 -3.57 -5.30
N LEU A 294 18.28 -2.83 -4.38
CA LEU A 294 18.89 -1.74 -3.64
C LEU A 294 20.16 -2.11 -2.85
N PRO A 295 20.20 -3.20 -2.04
CA PRO A 295 21.40 -3.58 -1.29
C PRO A 295 22.53 -4.09 -2.20
N THR A 296 22.22 -4.47 -3.43
CA THR A 296 23.17 -5.03 -4.41
C THR A 296 23.45 -4.07 -5.56
N ALA A 297 23.05 -2.79 -5.43
CA ALA A 297 23.12 -1.80 -6.51
C ALA A 297 24.53 -1.60 -7.07
N ASP A 298 25.55 -1.65 -6.22
CA ASP A 298 26.95 -1.49 -6.61
C ASP A 298 27.59 -2.81 -7.07
N ALA A 299 26.95 -3.96 -6.82
CA ALA A 299 27.43 -5.27 -7.22
C ALA A 299 27.15 -5.58 -8.70
N TYR A 300 26.14 -4.92 -9.29
CA TYR A 300 25.67 -5.20 -10.65
C TYR A 300 25.74 -3.96 -11.55
N PRO A 301 26.50 -3.98 -12.65
CA PRO A 301 26.58 -2.84 -13.57
C PRO A 301 25.23 -2.40 -14.16
N ALA A 302 24.26 -3.32 -14.26
CA ALA A 302 22.92 -3.05 -14.76
C ALA A 302 21.96 -2.53 -13.67
N ALA A 303 22.26 -2.73 -12.39
CA ALA A 303 21.33 -2.43 -11.30
C ALA A 303 20.85 -0.97 -11.28
N PRO A 304 21.70 0.05 -11.49
CA PRO A 304 21.22 1.43 -11.49
C PRO A 304 20.17 1.71 -12.58
N LEU A 305 20.22 1.02 -13.72
CA LEU A 305 19.18 1.15 -14.75
C LEU A 305 17.85 0.60 -14.23
N TYR A 306 17.84 -0.64 -13.74
CA TYR A 306 16.62 -1.28 -13.25
C TYR A 306 16.05 -0.60 -12.01
N LEU A 307 16.89 -0.08 -11.11
CA LEU A 307 16.46 0.78 -9.99
C LEU A 307 15.82 2.08 -10.49
N GLY A 308 16.43 2.73 -11.48
CA GLY A 308 15.89 3.94 -12.08
C GLY A 308 14.52 3.73 -12.74
N VAL A 309 14.38 2.67 -13.53
CA VAL A 309 13.11 2.34 -14.21
C VAL A 309 12.04 1.87 -13.22
N SER A 310 12.42 1.10 -12.19
CA SER A 310 11.49 0.69 -11.14
C SER A 310 11.00 1.89 -10.33
N ALA A 311 11.88 2.86 -10.01
CA ALA A 311 11.47 4.10 -9.36
C ALA A 311 10.48 4.91 -10.20
N LEU A 312 10.69 4.97 -11.52
CA LEU A 312 9.73 5.58 -12.45
C LEU A 312 8.37 4.88 -12.45
N ALA A 313 8.35 3.56 -12.43
CA ALA A 313 7.11 2.79 -12.34
C ALA A 313 6.40 2.95 -10.99
N LEU A 314 7.12 3.37 -9.95
CA LEU A 314 6.60 3.64 -8.60
C LEU A 314 6.28 5.12 -8.37
N ASP A 315 6.24 5.92 -9.43
CA ASP A 315 5.94 7.36 -9.40
C ASP A 315 6.94 8.19 -8.55
N ASP A 316 8.20 7.77 -8.50
CA ASP A 316 9.31 8.51 -7.88
C ASP A 316 10.36 8.94 -8.94
N PRO A 317 10.01 9.91 -9.82
CA PRO A 317 10.91 10.34 -10.88
C PRO A 317 12.16 11.03 -10.34
N ALA A 318 12.11 11.68 -9.17
CA ALA A 318 13.30 12.29 -8.57
C ALA A 318 14.35 11.24 -8.22
N ARG A 319 13.94 10.13 -7.60
CA ARG A 319 14.83 9.02 -7.27
C ARG A 319 15.30 8.27 -8.49
N ALA A 320 14.45 8.11 -9.50
CA ALA A 320 14.85 7.51 -10.75
C ALA A 320 16.09 8.20 -11.35
N ARG A 321 16.07 9.53 -11.42
CA ARG A 321 17.20 10.32 -11.92
C ARG A 321 18.48 10.11 -11.13
N GLN A 322 18.38 9.99 -9.80
CA GLN A 322 19.55 9.73 -8.94
C GLN A 322 20.23 8.40 -9.29
N TRP A 323 19.47 7.35 -9.60
CA TRP A 323 20.01 6.06 -10.02
C TRP A 323 20.57 6.10 -11.43
N LEU A 324 19.80 6.66 -12.38
CA LEU A 324 20.21 6.73 -13.78
C LEU A 324 21.51 7.53 -13.97
N ALA A 325 21.73 8.57 -13.15
CA ALA A 325 22.96 9.37 -13.15
C ALA A 325 24.22 8.60 -12.69
N ARG A 326 24.07 7.43 -12.06
CA ARG A 326 25.21 6.61 -11.62
C ARG A 326 25.81 5.76 -12.75
N LEU A 327 25.12 5.65 -13.89
CA LEU A 327 25.59 4.84 -15.00
C LEU A 327 26.74 5.55 -15.75
N PRO A 328 27.92 4.91 -15.86
CA PRO A 328 29.01 5.43 -16.66
C PRO A 328 28.61 5.65 -18.13
N VAL A 329 29.27 6.59 -18.80
CA VAL A 329 29.00 6.92 -20.22
C VAL A 329 29.33 5.75 -21.16
N ASP A 330 30.29 4.92 -20.79
CA ASP A 330 30.73 3.72 -21.50
C ASP A 330 29.90 2.46 -21.16
N SER A 331 28.92 2.58 -20.25
CA SER A 331 28.03 1.46 -19.91
C SER A 331 27.14 1.08 -21.10
N PRO A 332 26.92 -0.22 -21.37
CA PRO A 332 25.97 -0.66 -22.39
C PRO A 332 24.52 -0.22 -22.08
N PHE A 333 24.25 0.19 -20.84
CA PHE A 333 22.95 0.66 -20.38
C PHE A 333 22.78 2.19 -20.47
N HIS A 334 23.82 2.93 -20.90
CA HIS A 334 23.82 4.38 -20.88
C HIS A 334 22.71 5.00 -21.74
N ASP A 335 22.49 4.50 -22.95
CA ASP A 335 21.46 5.02 -23.85
C ASP A 335 20.04 4.80 -23.33
N ALA A 336 19.79 3.63 -22.71
CA ALA A 336 18.54 3.39 -22.02
C ALA A 336 18.37 4.38 -20.87
N ALA A 337 19.42 4.61 -20.07
CA ALA A 337 19.35 5.56 -18.97
C ALA A 337 19.08 6.99 -19.42
N ARG A 338 19.67 7.45 -20.55
CA ARG A 338 19.38 8.77 -21.13
C ARG A 338 17.91 8.92 -21.49
N TRP A 339 17.30 7.87 -22.07
CA TRP A 339 15.88 7.85 -22.38
C TRP A 339 15.01 7.96 -21.13
N TYR A 340 15.25 7.10 -20.12
CA TYR A 340 14.46 7.14 -18.89
C TYR A 340 14.70 8.40 -18.05
N ASP A 341 15.89 9.03 -18.10
CA ASP A 341 16.12 10.32 -17.45
C ASP A 341 15.28 11.42 -18.10
N ALA A 342 15.17 11.42 -19.44
CA ALA A 342 14.30 12.36 -20.16
C ALA A 342 12.82 12.18 -19.79
N LEU A 343 12.37 10.94 -19.65
CA LEU A 343 11.03 10.63 -19.16
C LEU A 343 10.83 11.09 -17.71
N ALA A 344 11.80 10.88 -16.82
CA ALA A 344 11.76 11.33 -15.44
C ALA A 344 11.69 12.86 -15.32
N VAL A 345 12.46 13.58 -16.15
CA VAL A 345 12.44 15.05 -16.23
C VAL A 345 11.07 15.54 -16.70
N LEU A 346 10.45 14.84 -17.65
CA LEU A 346 9.10 15.15 -18.10
C LEU A 346 8.06 14.92 -17.00
N ALA A 347 8.13 13.79 -16.29
CA ALA A 347 7.26 13.47 -15.15
C ALA A 347 7.37 14.49 -14.00
N LEU A 348 8.56 15.09 -13.81
CA LEU A 348 8.77 16.20 -12.86
C LEU A 348 8.22 17.55 -13.37
N GLY A 349 7.55 17.59 -14.52
CA GLY A 349 6.99 18.81 -15.10
C GLY A 349 8.00 19.73 -15.80
N ASN A 350 9.27 19.35 -15.89
CA ASN A 350 10.31 20.20 -16.48
C ASN A 350 10.43 20.01 -18.01
N ARG A 351 9.39 20.45 -18.72
CA ARG A 351 9.31 20.35 -20.20
C ARG A 351 10.50 20.94 -20.95
N PRO A 352 11.06 22.12 -20.60
CA PRO A 352 12.22 22.67 -21.31
C PRO A 352 13.46 21.77 -21.24
N GLN A 353 13.73 21.19 -20.07
CA GLN A 353 14.85 20.26 -19.90
C GLN A 353 14.59 18.94 -20.63
N ALA A 354 13.38 18.38 -20.50
CA ALA A 354 13.00 17.14 -21.19
C ALA A 354 13.15 17.30 -22.71
N ARG A 355 12.62 18.39 -23.28
CA ARG A 355 12.75 18.72 -24.71
C ARG A 355 14.21 18.81 -25.15
N THR A 356 15.09 19.38 -24.31
CA THR A 356 16.52 19.46 -24.62
C THR A 356 17.18 18.08 -24.64
N GLN A 357 16.85 17.21 -23.69
CA GLN A 357 17.38 15.85 -23.64
C GLN A 357 16.86 14.98 -24.79
N LEU A 358 15.55 15.03 -25.05
CA LEU A 358 14.91 14.29 -26.14
C LEU A 358 15.45 14.70 -27.51
N LYS A 359 15.75 15.99 -27.73
CA LYS A 359 16.40 16.44 -28.98
C LYS A 359 17.76 15.77 -29.19
N ARG A 360 18.59 15.69 -28.15
CA ARG A 360 19.88 14.99 -28.25
C ARG A 360 19.71 13.51 -28.59
N ILE A 361 18.68 12.86 -28.03
CA ILE A 361 18.33 11.47 -28.34
C ILE A 361 17.86 11.33 -29.79
N ALA A 362 17.05 12.27 -30.28
CA ALA A 362 16.51 12.27 -31.64
C ALA A 362 17.59 12.56 -32.71
N ASP A 363 18.57 13.40 -32.37
CA ASP A 363 19.67 13.81 -33.24
C ASP A 363 20.78 12.76 -33.34
N ASP A 364 20.84 11.80 -32.40
CA ASP A 364 21.80 10.68 -32.38
C ASP A 364 21.29 9.51 -33.25
N PRO A 365 21.88 9.26 -34.44
CA PRO A 365 21.39 8.22 -35.35
C PRO A 365 21.55 6.79 -34.81
N SER A 366 22.44 6.59 -33.84
CA SER A 366 22.71 5.29 -33.22
C SER A 366 21.85 5.00 -31.99
N HIS A 367 21.10 5.99 -31.49
CA HIS A 367 20.34 5.84 -30.25
C HIS A 367 19.15 4.88 -30.42
N PRO A 368 19.01 3.82 -29.58
CA PRO A 368 17.91 2.86 -29.70
C PRO A 368 16.51 3.48 -29.58
N TYR A 369 16.38 4.52 -28.76
CA TYR A 369 15.14 5.27 -28.54
C TYR A 369 14.90 6.46 -29.47
N ARG A 370 15.72 6.65 -30.52
CA ARG A 370 15.64 7.82 -31.41
C ARG A 370 14.22 8.09 -31.93
N GLN A 371 13.56 7.08 -32.48
CA GLN A 371 12.23 7.24 -33.08
C GLN A 371 11.19 7.66 -32.03
N ARG A 372 11.19 7.01 -30.85
CA ARG A 372 10.29 7.35 -29.74
C ARG A 372 10.52 8.79 -29.23
N ALA A 373 11.76 9.26 -29.24
CA ALA A 373 12.08 10.64 -28.89
C ALA A 373 11.56 11.66 -29.91
N VAL A 374 11.64 11.35 -31.22
CA VAL A 374 11.04 12.19 -32.28
C VAL A 374 9.53 12.27 -32.11
N GLU A 375 8.87 11.14 -31.84
CA GLU A 375 7.42 11.08 -31.60
C GLU A 375 7.04 11.92 -30.38
N LEU A 376 7.70 11.69 -29.24
CA LEU A 376 7.41 12.44 -28.00
C LEU A 376 7.69 13.95 -28.15
N LEU A 377 8.70 14.35 -28.92
CA LEU A 377 8.95 15.77 -29.23
C LEU A 377 7.84 16.43 -30.05
N GLY A 378 7.06 15.66 -30.81
CA GLY A 378 5.90 16.17 -31.55
C GLY A 378 4.70 16.49 -30.66
N GLU A 379 4.58 15.78 -29.54
CA GLU A 379 3.50 15.94 -28.54
C GLU A 379 3.82 16.99 -27.46
N LEU A 380 5.10 17.36 -27.30
CA LEU A 380 5.60 18.39 -26.36
C LEU A 380 5.58 19.79 -26.94
#